data_AF-A0A831PJH0-F1
#
_entry.id   AF-A0A831PJH0-F1
#
_cell.length_a   1.000
_cell.length_b   1.000
_cell.length_c   1.000
_cell.angle_alpha   90.00
_cell.angle_beta   90.00
_cell.angle_gamma   90.00
#
_symmetry.space_group_name_H-M   'P 1'
#
loop_
_entity.id
_entity.type
_entity.pdbx_description
1 polymer ?
#
loop_
_entity_poly.entity_id
_entity_poly.type
_entity_poly.pdbx_seq_one_letter_code
_entity_poly.pdbx_strand_id
1 'polypeptide(L)'
;IGSNLARLFRLNYKYVTLMIGCGAAGAIAGIFNAPIAGIVFTLEVLMLDLTMAFLIPLLISAVTAATLSWFFMGEDVLLHFSNVQPFSSNSIWFYILLGIFTGLLAIYFTRMTMFLEMKFKKIKFWGTRLLAGGLVMGVLVFLFPPLWGEGYREIALIFNDRGHELMNNSWFFQWRDNNYLILLFLAGILIFKVIAMVATTGSGGIGGIFAPTLFMGAMAGYFFSLLINSFGKIELPGDNFALAGMAGMMAAVMHAPLTAIFLTAEITRGYELIIPLIITSTVAYVTIMGFEPYSVYTKRLAQTGDLLTHHKDKTALRMMNVRNLIETDFEVLSPDARLRDLVKAISQSHRNLYPVVDAKGVLLGMVKLADVRTLIFERELYDKIKVKDLMYMPEYFISPDDIMETVVEKFETSGRYNLAVIDKGKYLGFISRAEAFSEYRKTVQDFSHD
;
A
#
# COMPACT_ATOMS: atom_id res chain seq x y z
N ILE A 1 16.86 1.61 -7.84
CA ILE A 1 17.72 1.16 -8.97
C ILE A 1 16.91 1.00 -10.25
N GLY A 2 15.90 0.12 -10.28
CA GLY A 2 15.06 -0.10 -11.47
C GLY A 2 14.46 1.19 -12.07
N SER A 3 13.84 2.03 -11.25
CA SER A 3 13.30 3.33 -11.70
C SER A 3 14.37 4.26 -12.29
N ASN A 4 15.58 4.29 -11.72
CA ASN A 4 16.66 5.14 -12.23
C ASN A 4 17.13 4.68 -13.61
N LEU A 5 17.27 3.37 -13.82
CA LEU A 5 17.60 2.80 -15.13
C LEU A 5 16.51 3.13 -16.15
N ALA A 6 15.23 2.97 -15.78
CA ALA A 6 14.13 3.28 -16.68
C ALA A 6 14.08 4.77 -17.07
N ARG A 7 14.35 5.68 -16.12
CA ARG A 7 14.46 7.13 -16.39
C ARG A 7 15.67 7.47 -17.26
N LEU A 8 16.82 6.81 -17.03
CA LEU A 8 18.02 6.99 -17.84
C LEU A 8 17.77 6.62 -19.31
N PHE A 9 17.04 5.53 -19.56
CA PHE A 9 16.65 5.09 -20.90
C PHE A 9 15.38 5.77 -21.45
N ARG A 10 14.79 6.72 -20.70
CA ARG A 10 13.56 7.45 -21.08
C ARG A 10 12.41 6.51 -21.47
N LEU A 11 12.25 5.43 -20.73
CA LEU A 11 11.21 4.44 -20.98
C LEU A 11 9.82 4.97 -20.62
N ASN A 12 8.79 4.50 -21.33
CA ASN A 12 7.39 4.83 -21.04
C ASN A 12 6.97 4.30 -19.67
N TYR A 13 5.90 4.87 -19.10
CA TYR A 13 5.39 4.54 -17.76
C TYR A 13 5.24 3.03 -17.52
N LYS A 14 4.64 2.29 -18.47
CA LYS A 14 4.50 0.82 -18.43
C LYS A 14 5.82 0.10 -18.15
N TYR A 15 6.89 0.51 -18.84
CA TYR A 15 8.22 -0.09 -18.68
C TYR A 15 8.96 0.42 -17.44
N VAL A 16 8.70 1.65 -16.99
CA VAL A 16 9.19 2.13 -15.68
C VAL A 16 8.65 1.26 -14.56
N THR A 17 7.34 1.00 -14.59
CA THR A 17 6.63 0.15 -13.64
C THR A 17 7.16 -1.29 -13.66
N LEU A 18 7.40 -1.84 -14.86
CA LEU A 18 8.08 -3.14 -15.02
C LEU A 18 9.48 -3.15 -14.40
N MET A 19 10.31 -2.14 -14.67
CA MET A 19 11.68 -2.08 -14.15
C MET A 19 11.73 -1.91 -12.63
N ILE A 20 10.73 -1.25 -12.03
CA ILE A 20 10.54 -1.22 -10.58
C ILE A 20 10.25 -2.64 -10.07
N GLY A 21 9.35 -3.37 -10.75
CA GLY A 21 9.07 -4.77 -10.48
C GLY A 21 10.31 -5.67 -10.56
N CYS A 22 11.09 -5.57 -11.64
CA CYS A 22 12.33 -6.32 -11.79
C CYS A 22 13.31 -6.04 -10.64
N GLY A 23 13.41 -4.78 -10.21
CA GLY A 23 14.23 -4.40 -9.06
C GLY A 23 13.74 -5.00 -7.75
N ALA A 24 12.42 -5.05 -7.53
CA ALA A 24 11.84 -5.65 -6.34
C ALA A 24 11.97 -7.18 -6.32
N ALA A 25 11.64 -7.85 -7.43
CA ALA A 25 11.78 -9.29 -7.59
C ALA A 25 13.24 -9.73 -7.39
N GLY A 26 14.19 -9.00 -8.01
CA GLY A 26 15.62 -9.23 -7.82
C GLY A 26 16.07 -9.00 -6.37
N ALA A 27 15.57 -7.97 -5.68
CA ALA A 27 15.92 -7.72 -4.28
C ALA A 27 15.42 -8.84 -3.35
N ILE A 28 14.17 -9.27 -3.49
CA ILE A 28 13.61 -10.37 -2.68
C ILE A 28 14.34 -11.68 -3.00
N ALA A 29 14.55 -11.98 -4.28
CA ALA A 29 15.28 -13.18 -4.70
C ALA A 29 16.72 -13.19 -4.21
N GLY A 30 17.42 -12.05 -4.24
CA GLY A 30 18.79 -11.94 -3.76
C GLY A 30 18.93 -12.04 -2.25
N ILE A 31 18.02 -11.41 -1.48
CA ILE A 31 18.04 -11.43 -0.01
C ILE A 31 17.72 -12.82 0.53
N PHE A 32 16.69 -13.47 -0.02
CA PHE A 32 16.15 -14.72 0.53
C PHE A 32 16.58 -15.96 -0.25
N ASN A 33 17.30 -15.78 -1.35
CA ASN A 33 17.64 -16.86 -2.26
C ASN A 33 16.41 -17.59 -2.82
N ALA A 34 15.36 -16.80 -3.07
CA ALA A 34 14.01 -17.27 -3.33
C ALA A 34 13.45 -16.60 -4.61
N PRO A 35 13.83 -17.09 -5.82
CA PRO A 35 13.45 -16.48 -7.08
C PRO A 35 11.94 -16.48 -7.34
N ILE A 36 11.26 -17.60 -7.08
CA ILE A 36 9.82 -17.73 -7.34
C ILE A 36 9.07 -16.80 -6.39
N ALA A 37 9.47 -16.79 -5.12
CA ALA A 37 8.88 -15.91 -4.12
C ALA A 37 9.04 -14.42 -4.47
N GLY A 38 10.19 -14.01 -5.00
CA GLY A 38 10.42 -12.63 -5.43
C GLY A 38 9.50 -12.18 -6.57
N ILE A 39 9.21 -13.08 -7.51
CA ILE A 39 8.28 -12.81 -8.61
C ILE A 39 6.86 -12.72 -8.09
N VAL A 40 6.42 -13.72 -7.30
CA VAL A 40 5.08 -13.76 -6.73
C VAL A 40 4.83 -12.55 -5.82
N PHE A 41 5.80 -12.15 -5.00
CA PHE A 41 5.74 -10.92 -4.20
C PHE A 41 5.48 -9.68 -5.07
N THR A 42 6.16 -9.59 -6.19
CA THR A 42 6.05 -8.46 -7.10
C THR A 42 4.67 -8.41 -7.77
N LEU A 43 4.06 -9.56 -8.03
CA LEU A 43 2.71 -9.65 -8.58
C LEU A 43 1.63 -9.39 -7.52
N GLU A 44 1.78 -9.99 -6.35
CA GLU A 44 0.73 -10.02 -5.32
C GLU A 44 0.76 -8.79 -4.40
N VAL A 45 1.95 -8.33 -3.98
CA VAL A 45 2.09 -7.20 -3.03
C VAL A 45 2.30 -5.87 -3.73
N LEU A 46 3.12 -5.84 -4.79
CA LEU A 46 3.32 -4.61 -5.56
C LEU A 46 2.22 -4.38 -6.61
N MET A 47 1.29 -5.35 -6.74
CA MET A 47 0.08 -5.24 -7.56
C MET A 47 0.40 -4.77 -8.98
N LEU A 48 1.48 -5.32 -9.57
CA LEU A 48 1.84 -5.00 -10.94
C LEU A 48 0.90 -5.74 -11.88
N ASP A 49 -0.01 -4.99 -12.52
CA ASP A 49 -0.84 -5.46 -13.62
C ASP A 49 0.09 -5.76 -14.82
N LEU A 50 0.43 -7.03 -15.01
CA LEU A 50 1.39 -7.46 -16.02
C LEU A 50 0.75 -8.45 -16.99
N THR A 51 1.01 -8.22 -18.28
CA THR A 51 0.78 -9.22 -19.32
C THR A 51 1.82 -10.34 -19.20
N MET A 52 1.53 -11.53 -19.73
CA MET A 52 2.46 -12.67 -19.69
C MET A 52 3.87 -12.33 -20.21
N ALA A 53 3.98 -11.38 -21.15
CA ALA A 53 5.26 -10.91 -21.70
C ALA A 53 6.19 -10.28 -20.65
N PHE A 54 5.65 -9.79 -19.54
CA PHE A 54 6.40 -9.12 -18.48
C PHE A 54 6.89 -10.04 -17.37
N LEU A 55 6.46 -11.30 -17.35
CA LEU A 55 7.00 -12.31 -16.45
C LEU A 55 8.45 -12.67 -16.79
N ILE A 56 8.82 -12.66 -18.08
CA ILE A 56 10.16 -13.06 -18.52
C ILE A 56 11.24 -12.12 -17.95
N PRO A 57 11.12 -10.78 -18.05
CA PRO A 57 12.09 -9.87 -17.41
C PRO A 57 12.17 -10.03 -15.89
N LEU A 58 11.05 -10.28 -15.22
CA LEU A 58 11.01 -10.54 -13.77
C LEU A 58 11.78 -11.81 -13.41
N LEU A 59 11.56 -12.90 -14.16
CA LEU A 59 12.27 -14.17 -14.02
C LEU A 59 13.78 -13.98 -14.19
N ILE A 60 14.19 -13.30 -15.27
CA ILE A 60 15.61 -13.04 -15.53
C ILE A 60 16.23 -12.26 -14.37
N SER A 61 15.57 -11.21 -13.89
CA SER A 61 16.06 -10.40 -12.78
C SER A 61 16.18 -11.22 -11.47
N ALA A 62 15.14 -11.97 -11.12
CA ALA A 62 15.10 -12.78 -9.90
C ALA A 62 16.17 -13.88 -9.92
N VAL A 63 16.28 -14.62 -11.02
CA VAL A 63 17.28 -15.68 -11.18
C VAL A 63 18.69 -15.10 -11.15
N THR A 64 18.94 -13.98 -11.85
CA THR A 64 20.26 -13.34 -11.85
C THR A 64 20.65 -12.87 -10.45
N ALA A 65 19.70 -12.31 -9.68
CA ALA A 65 19.98 -11.87 -8.33
C ALA A 65 20.26 -13.04 -7.37
N ALA A 66 19.50 -14.13 -7.48
CA ALA A 66 19.72 -15.34 -6.67
C ALA A 66 21.05 -16.02 -7.01
N THR A 67 21.40 -16.15 -8.29
CA THR A 67 22.68 -16.75 -8.70
C THR A 67 23.88 -15.90 -8.28
N LEU A 68 23.77 -14.56 -8.35
CA LEU A 68 24.80 -13.68 -7.79
C LEU A 68 24.90 -13.81 -6.28
N SER A 69 23.77 -13.89 -5.58
CA SER A 69 23.74 -14.12 -4.12
C SER A 69 24.45 -15.43 -3.77
N TRP A 70 24.13 -16.52 -4.46
CA TRP A 70 24.86 -17.80 -4.32
C TRP A 70 26.35 -17.68 -4.57
N PHE A 71 26.75 -16.98 -5.64
CA PHE A 71 28.16 -16.85 -5.98
C PHE A 71 28.98 -16.13 -4.91
N PHE A 72 28.40 -15.10 -4.27
CA PHE A 72 29.11 -14.30 -3.26
C PHE A 72 28.93 -14.80 -1.82
N MET A 73 27.76 -15.34 -1.47
CA MET A 73 27.43 -15.76 -0.10
C MET A 73 27.59 -17.27 0.13
N GLY A 74 27.74 -18.07 -0.92
CA GLY A 74 27.83 -19.52 -0.85
C GLY A 74 26.48 -20.24 -1.02
N GLU A 75 26.51 -21.56 -1.00
CA GLU A 75 25.34 -22.44 -1.24
C GLU A 75 24.45 -22.65 0.00
N ASP A 76 24.85 -22.12 1.16
CA ASP A 76 24.12 -22.31 2.40
C ASP A 76 22.75 -21.64 2.34
N VAL A 77 21.73 -22.44 2.66
CA VAL A 77 20.37 -21.95 2.81
C VAL A 77 20.31 -21.11 4.08
N LEU A 78 19.65 -19.95 4.02
CA LEU A 78 19.38 -19.11 5.19
C LEU A 78 18.80 -19.90 6.37
N LEU A 79 17.93 -20.88 6.08
CA LEU A 79 17.36 -21.80 7.04
C LEU A 79 17.47 -23.23 6.50
N HIS A 80 18.48 -23.99 6.90
CA HIS A 80 18.59 -25.39 6.52
C HIS A 80 17.58 -26.23 7.31
N PHE A 81 16.64 -26.86 6.60
CA PHE A 81 15.58 -27.70 7.15
C PHE A 81 15.84 -29.15 6.79
N SER A 82 16.31 -29.95 7.73
CA SER A 82 16.75 -31.33 7.48
C SER A 82 15.70 -32.39 7.87
N ASN A 83 14.80 -32.07 8.79
CA ASN A 83 13.86 -33.02 9.40
C ASN A 83 12.40 -32.76 8.94
N VAL A 84 12.12 -32.97 7.64
CA VAL A 84 10.74 -32.96 7.17
C VAL A 84 10.07 -34.28 7.56
N GLN A 85 9.10 -34.22 8.47
CA GLN A 85 8.19 -35.36 8.62
C GLN A 85 7.12 -35.33 7.52
N PRO A 86 6.85 -36.46 6.85
CA PRO A 86 5.87 -36.51 5.77
C PRO A 86 4.51 -36.08 6.27
N PHE A 87 3.79 -35.35 5.42
CA PHE A 87 2.47 -34.86 5.74
C PHE A 87 1.50 -36.02 6.00
N SER A 88 0.87 -36.00 7.18
CA SER A 88 -0.20 -36.93 7.55
C SER A 88 -1.56 -36.24 7.46
N SER A 89 -2.52 -36.87 6.78
CA SER A 89 -3.90 -36.36 6.66
C SER A 89 -4.58 -36.14 8.01
N ASN A 90 -4.17 -36.87 9.05
CA ASN A 90 -4.72 -36.70 10.39
C ASN A 90 -4.34 -35.35 11.03
N SER A 91 -3.30 -34.68 10.51
CA SER A 91 -2.82 -33.39 11.00
C SER A 91 -3.52 -32.18 10.36
N ILE A 92 -4.39 -32.40 9.35
CA ILE A 92 -5.08 -31.31 8.62
C ILE A 92 -5.81 -30.36 9.56
N TRP A 93 -6.56 -30.92 10.53
CA TRP A 93 -7.34 -30.11 11.48
C TRP A 93 -6.46 -29.20 12.33
N PHE A 94 -5.25 -29.65 12.69
CA PHE A 94 -4.31 -28.84 13.45
C PHE A 94 -3.69 -27.72 12.61
N TYR A 95 -3.46 -27.92 11.31
CA TYR A 95 -3.03 -26.84 10.41
C TYR A 95 -4.12 -25.78 10.19
N ILE A 96 -5.40 -26.18 10.14
CA ILE A 96 -6.52 -25.22 10.10
C ILE A 96 -6.55 -24.40 11.39
N LEU A 97 -6.46 -25.04 12.56
CA LEU A 97 -6.41 -24.35 13.85
C LEU A 97 -5.19 -23.43 13.96
N LEU A 98 -4.03 -23.86 13.47
CA LEU A 98 -2.84 -23.03 13.38
C LEU A 98 -3.07 -21.80 12.49
N GLY A 99 -3.78 -21.96 11.37
CA GLY A 99 -4.14 -20.86 10.48
C GLY A 99 -5.00 -19.82 11.21
N ILE A 100 -6.02 -20.26 11.95
CA ILE A 100 -6.85 -19.36 12.77
C ILE A 100 -5.98 -18.66 13.82
N PHE A 101 -5.13 -19.42 14.53
CA PHE A 101 -4.25 -18.88 15.57
C PHE A 101 -3.29 -17.82 15.02
N THR A 102 -2.61 -18.10 13.91
CA THR A 102 -1.69 -17.15 13.25
C THR A 102 -2.42 -15.96 12.64
N GLY A 103 -3.64 -16.14 12.12
CA GLY A 103 -4.50 -15.04 11.68
C GLY A 103 -4.89 -14.10 12.82
N LEU A 104 -5.24 -14.63 14.00
CA LEU A 104 -5.52 -13.83 15.19
C LEU A 104 -4.27 -13.11 15.72
N LEU A 105 -3.12 -13.79 15.73
CA LEU A 105 -1.83 -13.16 16.07
C LEU A 105 -1.45 -12.06 15.07
N ALA A 106 -1.79 -12.21 13.80
CA ALA A 106 -1.56 -11.19 12.78
C ALA A 106 -2.42 -9.94 13.02
N ILE A 107 -3.64 -10.07 13.56
CA ILE A 107 -4.46 -8.92 14.02
C ILE A 107 -3.73 -8.18 15.14
N TYR A 108 -3.23 -8.91 16.14
CA TYR A 108 -2.43 -8.35 17.23
C TYR A 108 -1.20 -7.60 16.68
N PHE A 109 -0.42 -8.25 15.83
CA PHE A 109 0.77 -7.67 15.20
C PHE A 109 0.44 -6.37 14.48
N THR A 110 -0.57 -6.40 13.62
CA THR A 110 -0.99 -5.28 12.77
C THR A 110 -1.44 -4.10 13.62
N ARG A 111 -2.36 -4.32 14.56
CA ARG A 111 -2.91 -3.25 15.42
C ARG A 111 -1.87 -2.68 16.37
N MET A 112 -1.07 -3.54 17.00
CA MET A 112 -0.04 -3.11 17.94
C MET A 112 1.07 -2.32 17.23
N THR A 113 1.48 -2.76 16.02
CA THR A 113 2.44 -2.02 15.19
C THR A 113 1.97 -0.60 14.93
N MET A 114 0.75 -0.43 14.42
CA MET A 114 0.18 0.90 14.17
C MET A 114 0.04 1.74 15.44
N PHE A 115 -0.43 1.14 16.53
CA PHE A 115 -0.60 1.84 17.80
C PHE A 115 0.74 2.39 18.33
N LEU A 116 1.78 1.54 18.36
CA LEU A 116 3.10 1.92 18.84
C LEU A 116 3.78 2.92 17.91
N GLU A 117 3.67 2.76 16.59
CA GLU A 117 4.20 3.74 15.63
C GLU A 117 3.59 5.12 15.83
N MET A 118 2.27 5.20 16.06
CA MET A 118 1.61 6.47 16.40
C MET A 118 2.14 7.09 17.70
N LYS A 119 2.45 6.27 18.71
CA LYS A 119 3.04 6.76 19.98
C LYS A 119 4.45 7.30 19.75
N PHE A 120 5.29 6.60 18.99
CA PHE A 120 6.63 7.07 18.64
C PHE A 120 6.60 8.36 17.80
N LYS A 121 5.64 8.49 16.87
CA LYS A 121 5.45 9.73 16.07
C LYS A 121 5.13 10.96 16.93
N LYS A 122 4.49 10.80 18.09
CA LYS A 122 4.18 11.93 19.00
C LYS A 122 5.42 12.51 19.69
N ILE A 123 6.51 11.75 19.80
CA ILE A 123 7.77 12.22 20.39
C ILE A 123 8.48 13.10 19.37
N LYS A 124 8.43 14.43 19.52
CA LYS A 124 8.96 15.38 18.52
C LYS A 124 10.49 15.42 18.45
N PHE A 125 11.18 15.26 19.58
CA PHE A 125 12.64 15.36 19.62
C PHE A 125 13.30 14.03 19.21
N TRP A 126 14.20 14.10 18.23
CA TRP A 126 14.88 12.93 17.68
C TRP A 126 15.74 12.20 18.74
N GLY A 127 16.50 12.93 19.55
CA GLY A 127 17.35 12.34 20.60
C GLY A 127 16.56 11.56 21.67
N THR A 128 15.43 12.09 22.14
CA THR A 128 14.58 11.37 23.11
C THR A 128 13.94 10.13 22.49
N ARG A 129 13.63 10.18 21.19
CA ARG A 129 13.04 9.06 20.47
C ARG A 129 14.04 7.92 20.30
N LEU A 130 15.30 8.26 19.97
CA LEU A 130 16.41 7.33 19.90
C LEU A 130 16.71 6.69 21.28
N LEU A 131 16.80 7.50 22.34
CA LEU A 131 17.05 7.01 23.69
C LEU A 131 15.93 6.10 24.19
N ALA A 132 14.66 6.46 23.97
CA ALA A 132 13.52 5.63 24.34
C ALA A 132 13.52 4.29 23.59
N GLY A 133 13.74 4.30 22.27
CA GLY A 133 13.82 3.08 21.47
C GLY A 133 14.99 2.19 21.90
N GLY A 134 16.17 2.78 22.10
CA GLY A 134 17.37 2.07 22.54
C GLY A 134 17.23 1.47 23.95
N LEU A 135 16.60 2.19 24.89
CA LEU A 135 16.35 1.68 26.24
C LEU A 135 15.35 0.52 26.22
N VAL A 136 14.23 0.68 25.51
CA VAL A 136 13.23 -0.39 25.36
C VAL A 136 13.87 -1.63 24.72
N MET A 137 14.63 -1.45 23.64
CA MET A 137 15.34 -2.54 22.99
C MET A 137 16.37 -3.20 23.91
N GLY A 138 17.17 -2.41 24.63
CA GLY A 138 18.18 -2.91 25.55
C GLY A 138 17.57 -3.77 26.67
N VAL A 139 16.49 -3.29 27.28
CA VAL A 139 15.76 -4.04 28.32
C VAL A 139 15.14 -5.31 27.75
N LEU A 140 14.49 -5.22 26.58
CA LEU A 140 13.83 -6.38 25.95
C LEU A 140 14.84 -7.46 25.54
N VAL A 141 15.97 -7.09 24.94
CA VAL A 141 17.02 -8.04 24.54
C VAL A 141 17.70 -8.64 25.77
N PHE A 142 17.88 -7.87 26.85
CA PHE A 142 18.42 -8.39 28.10
C PHE A 142 17.51 -9.45 28.74
N LEU A 143 16.19 -9.26 28.69
CA LEU A 143 15.21 -10.21 29.22
C LEU A 143 14.94 -11.39 28.27
N PHE A 144 14.86 -11.10 26.97
CA PHE A 144 14.58 -12.05 25.90
C PHE A 144 15.64 -11.92 24.80
N PRO A 145 16.80 -12.60 24.95
CA PRO A 145 17.85 -12.60 23.94
C PRO A 145 17.39 -12.95 22.51
N PRO A 146 16.40 -13.86 22.29
CA PRO A 146 15.86 -14.14 20.96
C PRO A 146 15.22 -12.97 20.21
N LEU A 147 14.95 -11.85 20.90
CA LEU A 147 14.43 -10.65 20.25
C LEU A 147 15.50 -9.91 19.43
N TRP A 148 16.79 -10.20 19.66
CA TRP A 148 17.91 -9.59 18.96
C TRP A 148 17.95 -9.96 17.47
N GLY A 149 18.13 -8.97 16.61
CA GLY A 149 18.24 -9.16 15.17
C GLY A 149 16.96 -9.66 14.49
N GLU A 150 17.15 -10.24 13.30
CA GLU A 150 16.05 -10.72 12.46
C GLU A 150 15.40 -12.00 13.02
N GLY A 151 16.19 -12.83 13.71
CA GLY A 151 15.72 -14.04 14.37
C GLY A 151 15.95 -15.34 13.58
N TYR A 152 16.68 -15.32 12.46
CA TYR A 152 16.91 -16.54 11.66
C TYR A 152 17.69 -17.62 12.42
N ARG A 153 18.64 -17.23 13.28
CA ARG A 153 19.38 -18.20 14.10
C ARG A 153 18.44 -18.94 15.04
N GLU A 154 17.50 -18.24 15.61
CA GLU A 154 16.51 -18.74 16.55
C GLU A 154 15.47 -19.62 15.84
N ILE A 155 15.08 -19.28 14.61
CA ILE A 155 14.28 -20.17 13.74
C ILE A 155 15.07 -21.44 13.43
N ALA A 156 16.36 -21.32 13.10
CA ALA A 156 17.22 -22.47 12.85
C ALA A 156 17.39 -23.36 14.09
N LEU A 157 17.39 -22.81 15.31
CA LEU A 157 17.39 -23.60 16.54
C LEU A 157 16.12 -24.46 16.66
N ILE A 158 14.96 -23.93 16.29
CA ILE A 158 13.71 -24.71 16.27
C ILE A 158 13.86 -25.87 15.29
N PHE A 159 14.22 -25.57 14.05
CA PHE A 159 14.33 -26.56 12.95
C PHE A 159 15.41 -27.62 13.10
N ASN A 160 16.29 -27.49 14.09
CA ASN A 160 17.32 -28.47 14.41
C ASN A 160 16.99 -29.23 15.72
N ASP A 161 15.72 -29.27 16.13
CA ASP A 161 15.23 -29.86 17.38
C ASP A 161 15.90 -29.28 18.65
N ARG A 162 16.45 -28.06 18.55
CA ARG A 162 17.13 -27.33 19.64
C ARG A 162 16.29 -26.16 20.14
N GLY A 163 14.96 -26.24 20.04
CA GLY A 163 14.06 -25.18 20.50
C GLY A 163 14.22 -24.84 22.00
N HIS A 164 14.64 -25.79 22.83
CA HIS A 164 14.96 -25.54 24.24
C HIS A 164 16.15 -24.58 24.44
N GLU A 165 17.04 -24.45 23.46
CA GLU A 165 18.17 -23.53 23.48
C GLU A 165 17.76 -22.06 23.26
N LEU A 166 16.50 -21.77 22.91
CA LEU A 166 15.99 -20.39 22.83
C LEU A 166 16.12 -19.64 24.16
N MET A 167 16.16 -20.36 25.28
CA MET A 167 16.34 -19.79 26.62
C MET A 167 17.83 -19.64 27.00
N ASN A 168 18.77 -20.03 26.14
CA ASN A 168 20.20 -19.84 26.38
C ASN A 168 20.53 -18.36 26.57
N ASN A 169 21.40 -18.06 27.54
CA ASN A 169 21.78 -16.71 27.93
C ASN A 169 20.62 -15.83 28.43
N SER A 170 19.48 -16.42 28.79
CA SER A 170 18.38 -15.72 29.47
C SER A 170 18.37 -16.04 30.98
N TRP A 171 17.71 -15.20 31.76
CA TRP A 171 17.47 -15.46 33.20
C TRP A 171 16.69 -16.75 33.44
N PHE A 172 15.95 -17.21 32.43
CA PHE A 172 15.13 -18.41 32.51
C PHE A 172 15.90 -19.70 32.17
N PHE A 173 17.20 -19.61 31.86
CA PHE A 173 18.02 -20.76 31.47
C PHE A 173 17.95 -21.95 32.44
N GLN A 174 17.85 -21.68 33.75
CA GLN A 174 17.77 -22.72 34.78
C GLN A 174 16.52 -23.61 34.67
N TRP A 175 15.51 -23.19 33.92
CA TRP A 175 14.25 -23.91 33.76
C TRP A 175 13.99 -24.38 32.33
N ARG A 176 15.03 -24.46 31.49
CA ARG A 176 14.92 -24.89 30.08
C ARG A 176 14.27 -26.26 29.87
N ASP A 177 14.36 -27.14 30.88
CA ASP A 177 13.82 -28.51 30.83
C ASP A 177 12.33 -28.57 31.20
N ASN A 178 11.72 -27.44 31.61
CA ASN A 178 10.30 -27.39 31.95
C ASN A 178 9.46 -26.90 30.76
N ASN A 179 8.68 -27.81 30.17
CA ASN A 179 7.82 -27.55 29.01
C ASN A 179 6.78 -26.43 29.24
N TYR A 180 6.33 -26.18 30.47
CA TYR A 180 5.40 -25.09 30.74
C TYR A 180 6.08 -23.72 30.73
N LEU A 181 7.35 -23.66 31.15
CA LEU A 181 8.10 -22.41 31.18
C LEU A 181 8.61 -22.01 29.80
N ILE A 182 8.96 -22.97 28.94
CA ILE A 182 9.28 -22.65 27.53
C ILE A 182 8.04 -22.10 26.79
N LEU A 183 6.84 -22.62 27.07
CA LEU A 183 5.58 -22.08 26.53
C LEU A 183 5.36 -20.64 26.99
N LEU A 184 5.56 -20.34 28.28
CA LEU A 184 5.45 -18.97 28.79
C LEU A 184 6.49 -18.04 28.16
N PHE A 185 7.71 -18.52 27.97
CA PHE A 185 8.79 -17.77 27.33
C PHE A 185 8.48 -17.46 25.85
N LEU A 186 8.00 -18.44 25.09
CA LEU A 186 7.57 -18.27 23.71
C LEU A 186 6.38 -17.30 23.60
N ALA A 187 5.40 -17.40 24.50
CA ALA A 187 4.30 -16.43 24.57
C ALA A 187 4.83 -15.01 24.82
N GLY A 188 5.83 -14.87 25.69
CA GLY A 188 6.56 -13.61 25.89
C GLY A 188 7.21 -13.10 24.60
N ILE A 189 7.92 -13.95 23.86
CA ILE A 189 8.52 -13.59 22.56
C ILE A 189 7.45 -13.08 21.58
N LEU A 190 6.33 -13.78 21.44
CA LEU A 190 5.24 -13.40 20.53
C LEU A 190 4.64 -12.03 20.88
N ILE A 191 4.54 -11.70 22.17
CA ILE A 191 4.04 -10.41 22.63
C ILE A 191 5.09 -9.32 22.40
N PHE A 192 6.32 -9.54 22.89
CA PHE A 192 7.35 -8.50 22.96
C PHE A 192 8.08 -8.26 21.64
N LYS A 193 8.10 -9.19 20.67
CA LYS A 193 8.77 -8.99 19.37
C LYS A 193 8.18 -7.82 18.59
N VAL A 194 6.86 -7.60 18.67
CA VAL A 194 6.21 -6.44 18.03
C VAL A 194 6.69 -5.13 18.64
N ILE A 195 6.83 -5.10 19.97
CA ILE A 195 7.33 -3.93 20.69
C ILE A 195 8.80 -3.67 20.33
N ALA A 196 9.62 -4.72 20.26
CA ALA A 196 11.03 -4.62 19.86
C ALA A 196 11.18 -4.08 18.43
N MET A 197 10.41 -4.63 17.49
CA MET A 197 10.41 -4.19 16.10
C MET A 197 10.03 -2.71 15.99
N VAL A 198 8.95 -2.27 16.64
CA VAL A 198 8.51 -0.88 16.57
C VAL A 198 9.43 0.06 17.35
N ALA A 199 10.08 -0.40 18.42
CA ALA A 199 11.09 0.41 19.11
C ALA A 199 12.29 0.71 18.17
N THR A 200 12.63 -0.22 17.29
CA THR A 200 13.71 -0.03 16.30
C THR A 200 13.27 0.88 15.15
N THR A 201 12.14 0.60 14.50
CA THR A 201 11.66 1.41 13.36
C THR A 201 11.11 2.77 13.80
N GLY A 202 10.36 2.78 14.90
CA GLY A 202 9.75 3.97 15.49
C GLY A 202 10.78 4.94 16.05
N SER A 203 11.98 4.50 16.44
CA SER A 203 13.05 5.40 16.89
C SER A 203 13.83 6.10 15.77
N GLY A 204 13.56 5.73 14.51
CA GLY A 204 14.25 6.25 13.33
C GLY A 204 15.18 5.25 12.65
N GLY A 205 15.20 3.99 13.11
CA GLY A 205 15.88 2.90 12.41
C GLY A 205 15.18 2.55 11.10
N ILE A 206 15.95 2.10 10.11
CA ILE A 206 15.43 1.56 8.86
C ILE A 206 15.15 0.07 9.08
N GLY A 207 13.90 -0.35 8.91
CA GLY A 207 13.51 -1.75 9.10
C GLY A 207 12.25 -2.13 8.33
N GLY A 208 12.11 -3.42 8.06
CA GLY A 208 10.94 -4.00 7.40
C GLY A 208 10.08 -4.82 8.35
N ILE A 209 8.87 -5.18 7.90
CA ILE A 209 7.97 -6.06 8.65
C ILE A 209 8.16 -7.55 8.28
N PHE A 210 8.89 -7.83 7.19
CA PHE A 210 9.10 -9.17 6.64
C PHE A 210 9.75 -10.17 7.59
N ALA A 211 10.98 -9.89 8.04
CA ALA A 211 11.69 -10.82 8.92
C ALA A 211 10.98 -10.99 10.29
N PRO A 212 10.45 -9.92 10.93
CA PRO A 212 9.68 -10.06 12.16
C PRO A 212 8.41 -10.92 12.02
N THR A 213 7.68 -10.83 10.89
CA THR A 213 6.49 -11.66 10.68
C THR A 213 6.84 -13.11 10.44
N LEU A 214 7.91 -13.37 9.67
CA LEU A 214 8.44 -14.72 9.47
C LEU A 214 8.86 -15.34 10.81
N PHE A 215 9.66 -14.62 11.61
CA PHE A 215 10.09 -15.06 12.94
C PHE A 215 8.93 -15.32 13.89
N MET A 216 7.97 -14.40 13.99
CA MET A 216 6.82 -14.62 14.85
C MET A 216 5.97 -15.79 14.37
N GLY A 217 5.86 -16.02 13.06
CA GLY A 217 5.18 -17.18 12.51
C GLY A 217 5.84 -18.50 12.90
N ALA A 218 7.17 -18.58 12.82
CA ALA A 218 7.92 -19.76 13.26
C ALA A 218 7.69 -20.04 14.76
N MET A 219 7.84 -19.00 15.58
CA MET A 219 7.65 -19.09 17.03
C MET A 219 6.20 -19.44 17.38
N ALA A 220 5.21 -18.92 16.64
CA ALA A 220 3.80 -19.21 16.86
C ALA A 220 3.46 -20.66 16.51
N GLY A 221 4.00 -21.16 15.39
CA GLY A 221 3.86 -22.56 15.00
C GLY A 221 4.48 -23.53 16.00
N TYR A 222 5.70 -23.23 16.45
CA TYR A 222 6.37 -24.02 17.48
C TYR A 222 5.67 -23.94 18.85
N PHE A 223 5.19 -22.75 19.23
CA PHE A 223 4.38 -22.57 20.43
C PHE A 223 3.09 -23.41 20.36
N PHE A 224 2.40 -23.39 19.22
CA PHE A 224 1.17 -24.13 19.02
C PHE A 224 1.39 -25.65 19.11
N SER A 225 2.42 -26.19 18.45
CA SER A 225 2.73 -27.62 18.53
C SER A 225 3.12 -28.05 19.94
N LEU A 226 3.97 -27.29 20.64
CA LEU A 226 4.31 -27.57 22.04
C LEU A 226 3.10 -27.49 22.97
N LEU A 227 2.19 -26.55 22.74
CA LEU A 227 0.96 -26.41 23.52
C LEU A 227 0.09 -27.66 23.36
N ILE A 228 -0.14 -28.10 22.12
CA ILE A 228 -0.93 -29.31 21.85
C ILE A 228 -0.22 -30.56 22.38
N ASN A 229 1.10 -30.67 22.25
CA ASN A 229 1.85 -31.83 22.74
C ASN A 229 1.87 -31.89 24.29
N SER A 230 1.81 -30.74 24.96
CA SER A 230 1.83 -30.68 26.44
C SER A 230 0.46 -31.00 27.08
N PHE A 231 -0.64 -30.70 26.39
CA PHE A 231 -2.00 -30.90 26.91
C PHE A 231 -2.76 -32.06 26.23
N GLY A 232 -2.37 -32.42 25.01
CA GLY A 232 -2.95 -33.50 24.22
C GLY A 232 -2.09 -34.77 24.27
N LYS A 233 -2.70 -35.92 23.98
CA LYS A 233 -1.99 -37.20 23.78
C LYS A 233 -1.53 -37.39 22.33
N ILE A 234 -1.16 -36.30 21.66
CA ILE A 234 -0.83 -36.27 20.23
C ILE A 234 0.55 -35.65 20.10
N GLU A 235 1.42 -36.26 19.31
CA GLU A 235 2.74 -35.73 18.99
C GLU A 235 2.71 -35.04 17.63
N LEU A 236 2.70 -33.72 17.65
CA LEU A 236 2.84 -32.89 16.47
C LEU A 236 4.32 -32.53 16.25
N PRO A 237 4.85 -32.67 15.01
CA PRO A 237 6.21 -32.26 14.70
C PRO A 237 6.37 -30.74 14.84
N GLY A 238 7.24 -30.28 15.75
CA GLY A 238 7.44 -28.86 16.02
C GLY A 238 7.86 -28.06 14.79
N ASP A 239 8.75 -28.66 14.01
CA ASP A 239 9.36 -28.10 12.80
C ASP A 239 8.35 -27.84 11.68
N ASN A 240 7.48 -28.84 11.40
CA ASN A 240 6.44 -28.70 10.39
C ASN A 240 5.44 -27.59 10.75
N PHE A 241 5.08 -27.48 12.03
CA PHE A 241 4.16 -26.46 12.51
C PHE A 241 4.80 -25.07 12.54
N ALA A 242 6.09 -24.98 12.90
CA ALA A 242 6.85 -23.73 12.79
C ALA A 242 6.91 -23.24 11.34
N LEU A 243 7.19 -24.14 10.38
CA LEU A 243 7.18 -23.82 8.95
C LEU A 243 5.79 -23.37 8.48
N ALA A 244 4.75 -24.11 8.84
CA ALA A 244 3.36 -23.73 8.52
C ALA A 244 2.98 -22.39 9.14
N GLY A 245 3.44 -22.13 10.37
CA GLY A 245 3.20 -20.89 11.09
C GLY A 245 3.88 -19.68 10.46
N MET A 246 5.09 -19.84 9.91
CA MET A 246 5.78 -18.82 9.10
C MET A 246 4.90 -18.37 7.94
N ALA A 247 4.42 -19.33 7.14
CA ALA A 247 3.58 -19.03 5.99
C ALA A 247 2.23 -18.43 6.42
N GLY A 248 1.58 -18.97 7.46
CA GLY A 248 0.33 -18.45 8.02
C GLY A 248 0.42 -16.99 8.46
N MET A 249 1.40 -16.68 9.31
CA MET A 249 1.61 -15.32 9.83
C MET A 249 1.95 -14.34 8.72
N MET A 250 2.83 -14.72 7.78
CA MET A 250 3.17 -13.88 6.63
C MET A 250 1.97 -13.64 5.73
N ALA A 251 1.22 -14.69 5.38
CA ALA A 251 0.04 -14.58 4.52
C ALA A 251 -0.99 -13.60 5.10
N ALA A 252 -1.23 -13.69 6.40
CA ALA A 252 -2.16 -12.81 7.11
C ALA A 252 -1.64 -11.36 7.16
N VAL A 253 -0.43 -11.10 7.68
CA VAL A 253 0.06 -9.73 7.85
C VAL A 253 0.27 -9.01 6.52
N MET A 254 0.78 -9.72 5.52
CA MET A 254 1.10 -9.18 4.21
C MET A 254 -0.14 -9.07 3.30
N HIS A 255 -1.22 -9.81 3.62
CA HIS A 255 -2.32 -10.11 2.70
C HIS A 255 -1.81 -10.68 1.37
N ALA A 256 -0.82 -11.56 1.44
CA ALA A 256 -0.14 -12.13 0.28
C ALA A 256 0.11 -13.64 0.47
N PRO A 257 -0.94 -14.47 0.36
CA PRO A 257 -0.83 -15.91 0.60
C PRO A 257 0.15 -16.62 -0.31
N LEU A 258 0.16 -16.32 -1.62
CA LEU A 258 1.05 -17.01 -2.56
C LEU A 258 2.51 -16.70 -2.25
N THR A 259 2.80 -15.43 -1.99
CA THR A 259 4.13 -14.98 -1.59
C THR A 259 4.59 -15.70 -0.33
N ALA A 260 3.74 -15.76 0.69
CA ALA A 260 4.07 -16.42 1.95
C ALA A 260 4.37 -17.92 1.77
N ILE A 261 3.58 -18.62 0.95
CA ILE A 261 3.76 -20.04 0.67
C ILE A 261 5.10 -20.28 -0.04
N PHE A 262 5.34 -19.60 -1.16
CA PHE A 262 6.56 -19.83 -1.95
C PHE A 262 7.81 -19.32 -1.24
N LEU A 263 7.75 -18.18 -0.56
CA LEU A 263 8.89 -17.67 0.20
C LEU A 263 9.28 -18.61 1.32
N THR A 264 8.31 -19.10 2.08
CA THR A 264 8.56 -20.03 3.18
C THR A 264 9.11 -21.36 2.66
N ALA A 265 8.57 -21.89 1.56
CA ALA A 265 9.04 -23.12 0.95
C ALA A 265 10.46 -23.00 0.35
N GLU A 266 10.79 -21.87 -0.30
CA GLU A 266 12.11 -21.65 -0.91
C GLU A 266 13.20 -21.41 0.14
N ILE A 267 12.95 -20.55 1.14
CA ILE A 267 13.94 -20.24 2.18
C ILE A 267 14.29 -21.46 3.01
N THR A 268 13.39 -22.43 3.17
CA THR A 268 13.66 -23.63 3.97
C THR A 268 13.95 -24.88 3.14
N ARG A 269 13.76 -24.82 1.81
CA ARG A 269 13.68 -25.99 0.91
C ARG A 269 12.58 -27.00 1.29
N GLY A 270 11.60 -26.61 2.09
CA GLY A 270 10.51 -27.45 2.60
C GLY A 270 9.33 -27.65 1.65
N TYR A 271 9.58 -27.84 0.35
CA TYR A 271 8.52 -28.00 -0.66
C TYR A 271 7.59 -29.20 -0.43
N GLU A 272 8.05 -30.20 0.30
CA GLU A 272 7.26 -31.37 0.68
C GLU A 272 6.04 -31.00 1.57
N LEU A 273 6.09 -29.87 2.27
CA LEU A 273 5.01 -29.38 3.14
C LEU A 273 4.13 -28.33 2.46
N ILE A 274 4.14 -28.23 1.13
CA ILE A 274 3.36 -27.21 0.40
C ILE A 274 1.86 -27.28 0.72
N ILE A 275 1.29 -28.47 0.94
CA ILE A 275 -0.12 -28.65 1.29
C ILE A 275 -0.43 -28.00 2.65
N PRO A 276 0.26 -28.34 3.76
CA PRO A 276 0.16 -27.61 5.02
C PRO A 276 0.33 -26.10 4.91
N LEU A 277 1.30 -25.63 4.10
CA LEU A 277 1.55 -24.21 3.90
C LEU A 277 0.35 -23.52 3.25
N ILE A 278 -0.24 -24.13 2.21
CA ILE A 278 -1.44 -23.62 1.53
C ILE A 278 -2.62 -23.55 2.52
N ILE A 279 -2.88 -24.62 3.28
CA ILE A 279 -3.99 -24.68 4.23
C ILE A 279 -3.85 -23.58 5.28
N THR A 280 -2.68 -23.53 5.95
CA THR A 280 -2.44 -22.59 7.04
C THR A 280 -2.48 -21.14 6.56
N SER A 281 -1.84 -20.85 5.42
CA SER A 281 -1.81 -19.50 4.82
C SER A 281 -3.20 -19.02 4.40
N THR A 282 -3.99 -19.90 3.78
CA THR A 282 -5.35 -19.57 3.33
C THR A 282 -6.25 -19.26 4.52
N VAL A 283 -6.23 -20.13 5.54
CA VAL A 283 -7.06 -19.94 6.74
C VAL A 283 -6.64 -18.70 7.53
N ALA A 284 -5.32 -18.46 7.68
CA ALA A 284 -4.81 -17.26 8.33
C ALA A 284 -5.23 -15.97 7.61
N TYR A 285 -5.15 -15.98 6.28
CA TYR A 285 -5.59 -14.87 5.43
C TYR A 285 -7.09 -14.59 5.56
N VAL A 286 -7.93 -15.62 5.46
CA VAL A 286 -9.40 -15.48 5.63
C VAL A 286 -9.73 -14.98 7.04
N THR A 287 -9.01 -15.46 8.05
CA THR A 287 -9.22 -15.05 9.44
C THR A 287 -8.95 -13.56 9.63
N ILE A 288 -7.81 -13.04 9.14
CA ILE A 288 -7.50 -11.62 9.30
C ILE A 288 -8.42 -10.72 8.47
N MET A 289 -8.84 -11.15 7.27
CA MET A 289 -9.76 -10.38 6.41
C MET A 289 -11.08 -10.04 7.10
N GLY A 290 -11.55 -10.89 8.02
CA GLY A 290 -12.75 -10.62 8.81
C GLY A 290 -12.62 -9.42 9.77
N PHE A 291 -11.40 -9.00 10.12
CA PHE A 291 -11.13 -7.95 11.10
C PHE A 291 -10.35 -6.76 10.55
N GLU A 292 -9.49 -6.98 9.57
CA GLU A 292 -8.64 -6.00 8.93
C GLU A 292 -8.74 -6.15 7.40
N PRO A 293 -9.47 -5.25 6.70
CA PRO A 293 -9.67 -5.37 5.25
C PRO A 293 -8.44 -4.97 4.42
N TYR A 294 -7.42 -4.38 5.06
CA TYR A 294 -6.21 -3.87 4.40
C TYR A 294 -4.96 -4.46 5.07
N SER A 295 -3.96 -4.76 4.25
CA SER A 295 -2.63 -5.15 4.72
C SER A 295 -1.93 -4.02 5.47
N VAL A 296 -0.88 -4.35 6.22
CA VAL A 296 -0.06 -3.34 6.92
C VAL A 296 0.47 -2.28 5.94
N TYR A 297 0.79 -2.65 4.70
CA TYR A 297 1.26 -1.70 3.69
C TYR A 297 0.14 -0.84 3.13
N THR A 298 -0.98 -1.44 2.73
CA THR A 298 -2.09 -0.69 2.12
C THR A 298 -2.81 0.18 3.14
N LYS A 299 -2.85 -0.23 4.42
CA LYS A 299 -3.40 0.58 5.51
C LYS A 299 -2.59 1.85 5.78
N ARG A 300 -1.26 1.80 5.65
CA ARG A 300 -0.41 2.99 5.73
C ARG A 300 -0.73 3.99 4.61
N LEU A 301 -0.85 3.50 3.37
CA LEU A 301 -1.22 4.31 2.21
C LEU A 301 -2.66 4.87 2.32
N ALA A 302 -3.60 4.07 2.85
CA ALA A 302 -4.97 4.50 3.08
C ALA A 302 -5.04 5.64 4.11
N GLN A 303 -4.23 5.56 5.18
CA GLN A 303 -4.17 6.60 6.21
C GLN A 303 -3.51 7.90 5.74
N THR A 304 -2.58 7.85 4.78
CA THR A 304 -2.00 9.06 4.19
C THR A 304 -2.82 9.61 3.01
N GLY A 305 -3.84 8.86 2.55
CA GLY A 305 -4.65 9.22 1.40
C GLY A 305 -4.04 8.79 0.05
N ASP A 306 -2.86 8.17 0.06
CA ASP A 306 -2.08 7.78 -1.12
C ASP A 306 -2.46 6.39 -1.68
N LEU A 307 -3.50 5.72 -1.15
CA LEU A 307 -3.92 4.41 -1.64
C LEU A 307 -4.46 4.52 -3.07
N LEU A 308 -3.66 4.04 -4.02
CA LEU A 308 -4.07 3.81 -5.41
C LEU A 308 -4.87 2.50 -5.44
N THR A 309 -6.18 2.60 -5.63
CA THR A 309 -7.05 1.42 -5.77
C THR A 309 -7.02 0.88 -7.20
N HIS A 310 -7.34 -0.41 -7.41
CA HIS A 310 -7.52 -1.04 -8.73
C HIS A 310 -8.55 -0.37 -9.66
N HIS A 311 -9.30 0.63 -9.18
CA HIS A 311 -10.13 1.45 -10.05
C HIS A 311 -9.21 2.36 -10.88
N LYS A 312 -8.82 1.89 -12.06
CA LYS A 312 -8.04 2.64 -13.06
C LYS A 312 -8.58 4.07 -13.23
N ASP A 313 -9.90 4.20 -13.20
CA ASP A 313 -10.63 5.46 -13.28
C ASP A 313 -10.29 6.42 -12.11
N LYS A 314 -10.33 5.94 -10.86
CA LYS A 314 -9.97 6.76 -9.69
C LYS A 314 -8.50 7.16 -9.69
N THR A 315 -7.63 6.25 -10.13
CA THR A 315 -6.19 6.54 -10.24
C THR A 315 -5.91 7.60 -11.30
N ALA A 316 -6.54 7.50 -12.48
CA ALA A 316 -6.43 8.51 -13.52
C ALA A 316 -6.93 9.88 -13.05
N LEU A 317 -8.10 9.94 -12.41
CA LEU A 317 -8.64 11.18 -11.86
C LEU A 317 -7.70 11.82 -10.82
N ARG A 318 -7.07 11.03 -9.95
CA ARG A 318 -6.14 11.54 -8.93
C ARG A 318 -4.84 12.12 -9.50
N MET A 319 -4.40 11.69 -10.68
CA MET A 319 -3.18 12.20 -11.31
C MET A 319 -3.42 13.48 -12.13
N MET A 320 -4.66 13.72 -12.53
CA MET A 320 -5.05 14.92 -13.26
C MET A 320 -4.99 16.15 -12.33
N ASN A 321 -4.49 17.26 -12.87
CA ASN A 321 -4.42 18.53 -12.15
C ASN A 321 -5.47 19.50 -12.70
N VAL A 322 -6.39 19.94 -11.85
CA VAL A 322 -7.46 20.89 -12.20
C VAL A 322 -6.91 22.15 -12.84
N ARG A 323 -5.76 22.66 -12.37
CA ARG A 323 -5.13 23.89 -12.89
C ARG A 323 -4.73 23.79 -14.36
N ASN A 324 -4.40 22.59 -14.83
CA ASN A 324 -4.00 22.36 -16.22
C ASN A 324 -5.19 22.30 -17.17
N LEU A 325 -6.42 22.15 -16.64
CA LEU A 325 -7.65 22.05 -17.41
C LEU A 325 -8.37 23.40 -17.59
N ILE A 326 -7.85 24.47 -16.98
CA ILE A 326 -8.51 25.78 -16.98
C ILE A 326 -8.40 26.39 -18.38
N GLU A 327 -9.54 26.57 -19.03
CA GLU A 327 -9.70 27.25 -20.31
C GLU A 327 -9.90 28.76 -20.07
N THR A 328 -9.04 29.59 -20.68
CA THR A 328 -9.01 31.05 -20.48
C THR A 328 -9.47 31.86 -21.72
N ASP A 329 -9.98 31.20 -22.76
CA ASP A 329 -10.39 31.79 -24.04
C ASP A 329 -11.83 32.34 -24.02
N PHE A 330 -12.27 32.87 -22.87
CA PHE A 330 -13.60 33.43 -22.68
C PHE A 330 -13.54 34.96 -22.62
N GLU A 331 -14.39 35.62 -23.40
CA GLU A 331 -14.52 37.08 -23.38
C GLU A 331 -15.15 37.56 -22.07
N VAL A 332 -14.40 38.37 -21.33
CA VAL A 332 -14.80 38.88 -20.01
C VAL A 332 -15.46 40.24 -20.14
N LEU A 333 -16.61 40.42 -19.48
CA LEU A 333 -17.38 41.66 -19.52
C LEU A 333 -17.40 42.38 -18.17
N SER A 334 -17.52 43.71 -18.22
CA SER A 334 -17.77 44.55 -17.05
C SER A 334 -19.27 44.55 -16.70
N PRO A 335 -19.67 44.63 -15.43
CA PRO A 335 -21.08 44.77 -15.02
C PRO A 335 -21.75 46.02 -15.60
N ASP A 336 -20.96 47.08 -15.86
CA ASP A 336 -21.43 48.33 -16.45
C ASP A 336 -21.40 48.35 -17.98
N ALA A 337 -20.90 47.28 -18.61
CA ALA A 337 -20.94 47.11 -20.05
C ALA A 337 -22.39 47.10 -20.54
N ARG A 338 -22.61 47.59 -21.75
CA ARG A 338 -23.94 47.64 -22.36
C ARG A 338 -24.21 46.42 -23.22
N LEU A 339 -25.47 46.20 -23.58
CA LEU A 339 -25.85 45.15 -24.52
C LEU A 339 -25.05 45.24 -25.85
N ARG A 340 -24.73 46.45 -26.33
CA ARG A 340 -23.81 46.65 -27.47
C ARG A 340 -22.47 45.94 -27.31
N ASP A 341 -21.87 46.03 -26.13
CA ASP A 341 -20.56 45.46 -25.84
C ASP A 341 -20.65 43.93 -25.75
N LEU A 342 -21.74 43.42 -25.16
CA LEU A 342 -22.06 41.99 -25.16
C LEU A 342 -22.24 41.45 -26.58
N VAL A 343 -22.96 42.15 -27.46
CA VAL A 343 -23.11 41.76 -28.88
C VAL A 343 -21.77 41.74 -29.59
N LYS A 344 -20.90 42.72 -29.32
CA LYS A 344 -19.54 42.75 -29.88
C LYS A 344 -18.71 41.55 -29.40
N ALA A 345 -18.74 41.25 -28.09
CA ALA A 345 -18.07 40.08 -27.54
C ALA A 345 -18.61 38.78 -28.15
N ILE A 346 -19.93 38.67 -28.35
CA ILE A 346 -20.56 37.52 -29.02
C ILE A 346 -20.09 37.36 -30.46
N SER A 347 -19.91 38.47 -31.18
CA SER A 347 -19.45 38.42 -32.58
C SER A 347 -17.98 37.99 -32.72
N GLN A 348 -17.18 38.12 -31.67
CA GLN A 348 -15.75 37.84 -31.65
C GLN A 348 -15.42 36.51 -30.95
N SER A 349 -16.32 36.01 -30.11
CA SER A 349 -16.14 34.81 -29.30
C SER A 349 -16.69 33.56 -30.00
N HIS A 350 -16.00 32.43 -29.83
CA HIS A 350 -16.50 31.10 -30.18
C HIS A 350 -17.21 30.40 -29.01
N ARG A 351 -17.27 31.05 -27.84
CA ARG A 351 -17.86 30.51 -26.61
C ARG A 351 -19.27 31.06 -26.37
N ASN A 352 -20.10 30.26 -25.72
CA ASN A 352 -21.51 30.58 -25.45
C ASN A 352 -21.76 31.16 -24.04
N LEU A 353 -20.69 31.40 -23.28
CA LEU A 353 -20.72 31.90 -21.90
C LEU A 353 -19.82 33.12 -21.81
N TYR A 354 -20.30 34.14 -21.11
CA TYR A 354 -19.60 35.42 -20.94
C TYR A 354 -19.53 35.74 -19.45
N PRO A 355 -18.37 35.53 -18.80
CA PRO A 355 -18.18 35.86 -17.39
C PRO A 355 -18.21 37.39 -17.19
N VAL A 356 -18.84 37.83 -16.11
CA VAL A 356 -18.96 39.23 -15.73
C VAL A 356 -18.14 39.44 -14.46
N VAL A 357 -17.11 40.29 -14.54
CA VAL A 357 -16.18 40.53 -13.43
C VAL A 357 -16.08 42.02 -13.08
N ASP A 358 -15.77 42.30 -11.82
CA ASP A 358 -15.46 43.66 -11.37
C ASP A 358 -14.03 44.10 -11.72
N ALA A 359 -13.68 45.34 -11.38
CA ALA A 359 -12.33 45.89 -11.61
C ALA A 359 -11.22 45.15 -10.83
N LYS A 360 -11.56 44.32 -9.84
CA LYS A 360 -10.62 43.51 -9.03
C LYS A 360 -10.55 42.05 -9.52
N GLY A 361 -11.28 41.69 -10.57
CA GLY A 361 -11.35 40.33 -11.13
C GLY A 361 -12.28 39.38 -10.37
N VAL A 362 -13.15 39.90 -9.51
CA VAL A 362 -14.14 39.09 -8.76
C VAL A 362 -15.31 38.77 -9.68
N LEU A 363 -15.72 37.51 -9.72
CA LEU A 363 -16.88 37.07 -10.52
C LEU A 363 -18.18 37.60 -9.88
N LEU A 364 -18.93 38.40 -10.63
CA LEU A 364 -20.25 38.92 -10.22
C LEU A 364 -21.40 38.13 -10.84
N GLY A 365 -21.15 37.44 -11.94
CA GLY A 365 -22.13 36.61 -12.63
C GLY A 365 -21.62 36.18 -14.00
N MET A 366 -22.51 35.62 -14.80
CA MET A 366 -22.22 35.21 -16.16
C MET A 366 -23.48 35.31 -17.02
N VAL A 367 -23.29 35.49 -18.32
CA VAL A 367 -24.38 35.56 -19.32
C VAL A 367 -24.27 34.36 -20.25
N LYS A 368 -25.39 33.66 -20.50
CA LYS A 368 -25.48 32.64 -21.55
C LYS A 368 -25.98 33.27 -22.83
N LEU A 369 -25.37 32.92 -23.96
CA LEU A 369 -25.85 33.33 -25.28
C LEU A 369 -27.33 32.97 -25.51
N ALA A 370 -27.76 31.81 -25.00
CA ALA A 370 -29.15 31.34 -25.14
C ALA A 370 -30.17 32.28 -24.49
N ASP A 371 -29.82 32.87 -23.33
CA ASP A 371 -30.73 33.69 -22.53
C ASP A 371 -30.91 35.09 -23.13
N VAL A 372 -29.94 35.57 -23.91
CA VAL A 372 -29.94 36.90 -24.53
C VAL A 372 -30.20 36.87 -26.04
N ARG A 373 -30.43 35.69 -26.62
CA ARG A 373 -30.49 35.50 -28.09
C ARG A 373 -31.52 36.39 -28.79
N THR A 374 -32.67 36.61 -28.17
CA THR A 374 -33.73 37.50 -28.71
C THR A 374 -33.34 38.97 -28.60
N LEU A 375 -32.74 39.37 -27.47
CA LEU A 375 -32.32 40.75 -27.18
C LEU A 375 -31.22 41.25 -28.12
N ILE A 376 -30.35 40.36 -28.60
CA ILE A 376 -29.25 40.71 -29.53
C ILE A 376 -29.78 41.33 -30.83
N PHE A 377 -30.99 40.98 -31.28
CA PHE A 377 -31.56 41.51 -32.52
C PHE A 377 -32.29 42.86 -32.34
N GLU A 378 -32.57 43.26 -31.10
CA GLU A 378 -33.28 44.51 -30.79
C GLU A 378 -32.32 45.68 -30.60
N ARG A 379 -31.98 46.35 -31.71
CA ARG A 379 -31.03 47.48 -31.74
C ARG A 379 -31.41 48.63 -30.80
N GLU A 380 -32.70 48.82 -30.52
CA GLU A 380 -33.17 49.88 -29.62
C GLU A 380 -32.77 49.67 -28.15
N LEU A 381 -32.45 48.43 -27.77
CA LEU A 381 -32.08 48.04 -26.41
C LEU A 381 -30.57 48.14 -26.16
N TYR A 382 -29.76 48.32 -27.21
CA TYR A 382 -28.29 48.24 -27.16
C TYR A 382 -27.67 49.21 -26.16
N ASP A 383 -28.25 50.41 -26.04
CA ASP A 383 -27.78 51.47 -25.17
C ASP A 383 -28.59 51.61 -23.87
N LYS A 384 -29.65 50.81 -23.70
CA LYS A 384 -30.58 50.86 -22.56
C LYS A 384 -30.31 49.77 -21.53
N ILE A 385 -29.91 48.57 -21.96
CA ILE A 385 -29.72 47.42 -21.08
C ILE A 385 -28.24 47.29 -20.69
N LYS A 386 -27.98 47.11 -19.40
CA LYS A 386 -26.64 46.79 -18.89
C LYS A 386 -26.47 45.28 -18.70
N VAL A 387 -25.23 44.81 -18.81
CA VAL A 387 -24.86 43.39 -18.62
C VAL A 387 -25.23 42.89 -17.23
N LYS A 388 -25.11 43.72 -16.18
CA LYS A 388 -25.53 43.36 -14.82
C LYS A 388 -27.02 42.98 -14.69
N ASP A 389 -27.87 43.45 -15.60
CA ASP A 389 -29.31 43.18 -15.57
C ASP A 389 -29.64 41.84 -16.28
N LEU A 390 -28.67 41.26 -17.00
CA LEU A 390 -28.79 40.02 -17.77
C LEU A 390 -27.99 38.85 -17.15
N MET A 391 -27.11 39.14 -16.20
CA MET A 391 -26.24 38.13 -15.60
C MET A 391 -26.98 37.30 -14.54
N TYR A 392 -26.56 36.04 -14.38
CA TYR A 392 -26.94 35.20 -13.25
C TYR A 392 -25.68 34.72 -12.53
N MET A 393 -25.81 34.43 -11.23
CA MET A 393 -24.72 33.82 -10.47
C MET A 393 -24.75 32.30 -10.66
N PRO A 394 -23.65 31.65 -11.03
CA PRO A 394 -23.63 30.19 -11.13
C PRO A 394 -23.78 29.55 -9.74
N GLU A 395 -24.68 28.57 -9.62
CA GLU A 395 -24.88 27.79 -8.40
C GLU A 395 -23.70 26.86 -8.09
N TYR A 396 -23.00 26.41 -9.14
CA TYR A 396 -21.88 25.48 -9.05
C TYR A 396 -20.62 26.10 -9.66
N PHE A 397 -19.50 25.98 -8.97
CA PHE A 397 -18.18 26.44 -9.42
C PHE A 397 -17.09 25.48 -8.94
N ILE A 398 -15.94 25.53 -9.60
CA ILE A 398 -14.77 24.70 -9.30
C ILE A 398 -13.71 25.56 -8.62
N SER A 399 -13.07 25.05 -7.57
CA SER A 399 -11.85 25.63 -7.01
C SER A 399 -10.63 25.07 -7.76
N PRO A 400 -9.57 25.86 -8.02
CA PRO A 400 -8.35 25.32 -8.62
C PRO A 400 -7.62 24.28 -7.73
N ASP A 401 -7.99 24.19 -6.45
CA ASP A 401 -7.46 23.23 -5.49
C ASP A 401 -8.40 22.04 -5.25
N ASP A 402 -9.52 21.94 -5.99
CA ASP A 402 -10.40 20.77 -5.95
C ASP A 402 -9.68 19.52 -6.48
N ILE A 403 -10.08 18.34 -5.99
CA ILE A 403 -9.71 17.07 -6.60
C ILE A 403 -10.64 16.77 -7.79
N MET A 404 -10.14 16.07 -8.81
CA MET A 404 -10.94 15.78 -10.01
C MET A 404 -12.20 14.96 -9.74
N GLU A 405 -12.22 14.12 -8.70
CA GLU A 405 -13.43 13.40 -8.27
C GLU A 405 -14.56 14.39 -7.94
N THR A 406 -14.26 15.45 -7.19
CA THR A 406 -15.20 16.53 -6.87
C THR A 406 -15.60 17.33 -8.11
N VAL A 407 -14.68 17.52 -9.06
CA VAL A 407 -15.00 18.19 -10.34
C VAL A 407 -16.02 17.38 -11.15
N VAL A 408 -15.84 16.06 -11.24
CA VAL A 408 -16.79 15.16 -11.92
C VAL A 408 -18.15 15.19 -11.23
N GLU A 409 -18.19 15.08 -9.90
CA GLU A 409 -19.43 15.14 -9.12
C GLU A 409 -20.18 16.47 -9.35
N LYS A 410 -19.46 17.59 -9.42
CA LYS A 410 -20.04 18.91 -9.75
C LYS A 410 -20.62 18.94 -11.17
N PHE A 411 -19.98 18.32 -12.16
CA PHE A 411 -20.54 18.21 -13.51
C PHE A 411 -21.79 17.34 -13.57
N GLU A 412 -21.80 16.21 -12.86
CA GLU A 412 -22.96 15.31 -12.80
C GLU A 412 -24.15 15.97 -12.09
N THR A 413 -23.90 16.56 -10.92
CA THR A 413 -24.95 17.19 -10.10
C THR A 413 -25.53 18.43 -10.78
N SER A 414 -24.67 19.26 -11.40
CA SER A 414 -25.12 20.49 -12.07
C SER A 414 -25.77 20.24 -13.44
N GLY A 415 -25.46 19.12 -14.09
CA GLY A 415 -25.85 18.83 -15.47
C GLY A 415 -25.33 19.84 -16.51
N ARG A 416 -24.33 20.67 -16.14
CA ARG A 416 -23.78 21.73 -17.01
C ARG A 416 -22.63 21.20 -17.86
N TYR A 417 -22.38 21.85 -19.00
CA TYR A 417 -21.26 21.52 -19.88
C TYR A 417 -19.96 22.26 -19.51
N ASN A 418 -20.07 23.43 -18.88
CA ASN A 418 -18.95 24.25 -18.45
C ASN A 418 -19.23 24.75 -17.03
N LEU A 419 -18.21 24.76 -16.18
CA LEU A 419 -18.26 25.30 -14.83
C LEU A 419 -17.17 26.36 -14.65
N ALA A 420 -17.51 27.47 -14.00
CA ALA A 420 -16.56 28.54 -13.74
C ALA A 420 -15.54 28.09 -12.69
N VAL A 421 -14.28 28.46 -12.89
CA VAL A 421 -13.21 28.26 -11.92
C VAL A 421 -13.02 29.54 -11.12
N ILE A 422 -13.21 29.44 -9.80
CA ILE A 422 -13.19 30.57 -8.89
C ILE A 422 -12.19 30.30 -7.76
N ASP A 423 -11.23 31.20 -7.57
CA ASP A 423 -10.28 31.17 -6.46
C ASP A 423 -10.50 32.37 -5.55
N LYS A 424 -10.99 32.12 -4.32
CA LYS A 424 -11.29 33.18 -3.32
C LYS A 424 -12.11 34.33 -3.90
N GLY A 425 -13.09 34.00 -4.74
CA GLY A 425 -13.98 34.94 -5.43
C GLY A 425 -13.47 35.46 -6.77
N LYS A 426 -12.18 35.27 -7.11
CA LYS A 426 -11.63 35.69 -8.41
C LYS A 426 -11.93 34.68 -9.49
N TYR A 427 -12.36 35.17 -10.65
CA TYR A 427 -12.54 34.35 -11.84
C TYR A 427 -11.19 33.97 -12.46
N LEU A 428 -10.98 32.68 -12.74
CA LEU A 428 -9.76 32.18 -13.36
C LEU A 428 -9.98 31.62 -14.78
N GLY A 429 -11.21 31.22 -15.12
CA GLY A 429 -11.51 30.57 -16.38
C GLY A 429 -12.74 29.66 -16.26
N PHE A 430 -12.93 28.79 -17.25
CA PHE A 430 -13.88 27.68 -17.16
C PHE A 430 -13.16 26.35 -17.31
N ILE A 431 -13.80 25.29 -16.86
CA ILE A 431 -13.48 23.92 -17.27
C ILE A 431 -14.68 23.39 -18.02
N SER A 432 -14.46 22.86 -19.22
CA SER A 432 -15.48 22.12 -19.95
C SER A 432 -15.46 20.64 -19.60
N ARG A 433 -16.65 20.02 -19.62
CA ARG A 433 -16.80 18.58 -19.45
C ARG A 433 -16.06 17.81 -20.55
N ALA A 434 -15.95 18.39 -21.75
CA ALA A 434 -15.23 17.80 -22.88
C ALA A 434 -13.73 17.74 -22.61
N GLU A 435 -13.12 18.83 -22.13
CA GLU A 435 -11.69 18.86 -21.83
C GLU A 435 -11.33 17.93 -20.67
N ALA A 436 -12.13 17.97 -19.58
CA ALA A 436 -11.97 17.05 -18.46
C ALA A 436 -12.06 15.57 -18.91
N PHE A 437 -13.00 15.24 -19.80
CA PHE A 437 -13.14 13.88 -20.33
C PHE A 437 -12.02 13.50 -21.31
N SER A 438 -11.55 14.44 -22.13
CA SER A 438 -10.45 14.24 -23.08
C SER A 438 -9.14 13.95 -22.36
N GLU A 439 -8.79 14.77 -21.37
CA GLU A 439 -7.58 14.57 -20.57
C GLU A 439 -7.69 13.31 -19.70
N TYR A 440 -8.87 13.00 -19.17
CA TYR A 440 -9.13 11.72 -18.52
C TYR A 440 -8.85 10.55 -19.47
N ARG A 441 -9.38 10.58 -20.70
CA ARG A 441 -9.18 9.51 -21.67
C ARG A 441 -7.72 9.34 -22.06
N LYS A 442 -7.00 10.46 -22.24
CA LYS A 442 -5.57 10.46 -22.53
C LYS A 442 -4.77 9.87 -21.38
N THR A 443 -5.07 10.28 -20.16
CA THR A 443 -4.48 9.73 -18.93
C THR A 443 -4.73 8.22 -18.86
N VAL A 444 -5.97 7.77 -19.06
CA VAL A 444 -6.34 6.34 -19.06
C VAL A 444 -5.64 5.58 -20.19
N GLN A 445 -5.47 6.17 -21.38
CA GLN A 445 -4.73 5.56 -22.49
C GLN A 445 -3.25 5.36 -22.15
N ASP A 446 -2.61 6.28 -21.43
CA ASP A 446 -1.23 6.10 -20.96
C ASP A 446 -1.11 4.90 -19.99
N PHE A 447 -2.20 4.55 -19.30
CA PHE A 447 -2.30 3.34 -18.45
C PHE A 447 -2.77 2.08 -19.19
N SER A 448 -3.50 2.22 -20.30
CA SER A 448 -4.25 1.14 -20.94
C SER A 448 -3.71 0.70 -22.31
N HIS A 449 -2.52 1.15 -22.72
CA HIS A 449 -1.84 0.51 -23.85
C HIS A 449 -1.36 -0.88 -23.43
N ASP A 450 -2.29 -1.84 -23.51
CA ASP A 450 -2.09 -3.29 -23.45
C ASP A 450 -1.02 -3.78 -24.42
#